data_AF-A0A7V9SHP7-F1
#
_entry.id   AF-A0A7V9SHP7-F1
#
_cell.length_a   1.000
_cell.length_b   1.000
_cell.length_c   1.000
_cell.angle_alpha   90.00
_cell.angle_beta   90.00
_cell.angle_gamma   90.00
#
_symmetry.space_group_name_H-M   'P 1'
#
loop_
_entity.id
_entity.type
_entity.pdbx_description
1 polymer ?
#
loop_
_entity_poly.entity_id
_entity_poly.type
_entity_poly.pdbx_seq_one_letter_code
_entity_poly.pdbx_strand_id
1 'polypeptide(L)'
;EDGDDWGLNGRPEYLKRACEASLKALGVEAIGLYQLHRPDPDVPYAESVGAFKDLQDEGKVRMVGLSNATIEQIEESRRIVDIASVQNEFSPRFRSSEDELEFCAREGIAFLPWSPLGGMGSAADLGSEHSAFAAIAEARGVSPQQVAIAWHLAKAEAVIPIPGSSRPETIADSAQAAELELDPEELRKLDAG
;
A
#
# COMPACT_ATOMS: atom_id res chain seq x y z
N GLU A 1 -4.72 -24.50 -19.56
CA GLU A 1 -5.83 -24.58 -18.61
C GLU A 1 -5.91 -23.25 -17.91
N ASP A 2 -6.98 -22.54 -18.25
CA ASP A 2 -7.10 -21.11 -18.24
C ASP A 2 -8.00 -20.68 -17.09
N GLY A 3 -7.50 -19.76 -16.27
CA GLY A 3 -8.31 -18.62 -15.82
C GLY A 3 -9.37 -18.83 -14.74
N ASP A 4 -9.05 -19.45 -13.59
CA ASP A 4 -9.89 -19.24 -12.39
C ASP A 4 -9.20 -19.50 -11.03
N ASP A 5 -7.89 -19.30 -10.94
CA ASP A 5 -7.23 -19.16 -9.64
C ASP A 5 -6.47 -17.85 -9.67
N TRP A 6 -6.91 -16.87 -8.88
CA TRP A 6 -6.08 -15.73 -8.46
C TRP A 6 -4.99 -16.26 -7.51
N GLY A 7 -4.28 -17.28 -7.97
CA GLY A 7 -3.66 -18.31 -7.15
C GLY A 7 -2.50 -17.76 -6.37
N LEU A 8 -2.60 -17.89 -5.05
CA LEU A 8 -1.49 -17.69 -4.14
C LEU A 8 -0.39 -18.69 -4.52
N ASN A 9 0.67 -18.20 -5.15
CA ASN A 9 1.82 -19.03 -5.53
C ASN A 9 3.12 -18.27 -5.30
N GLY A 10 3.78 -18.57 -4.19
CA GLY A 10 5.04 -17.98 -3.77
C GLY A 10 6.27 -18.73 -4.29
N ARG A 11 6.10 -19.75 -5.14
CA ARG A 11 7.24 -20.57 -5.60
C ARG A 11 8.18 -19.72 -6.47
N PRO A 12 9.51 -19.78 -6.24
CA PRO A 12 10.46 -18.95 -6.97
C PRO A 12 10.32 -19.00 -8.50
N GLU A 13 10.10 -20.19 -9.05
CA GLU A 13 9.93 -20.39 -10.49
C GLU A 13 8.64 -19.77 -11.03
N TYR A 14 7.58 -19.72 -10.23
CA TYR A 14 6.33 -19.05 -10.61
C TYR A 14 6.53 -17.54 -10.59
N LEU A 15 7.09 -17.00 -9.50
CA LEU A 15 7.34 -15.56 -9.33
C LEU A 15 8.21 -14.99 -10.47
N LYS A 16 9.27 -15.71 -10.86
CA LYS A 16 10.10 -15.33 -12.01
C LYS A 16 9.33 -15.33 -13.33
N ARG A 17 8.52 -16.37 -13.61
CA ARG A 17 7.67 -16.41 -14.81
C ARG A 17 6.61 -15.30 -14.81
N ALA A 18 6.04 -14.98 -13.64
CA ALA A 18 5.07 -13.90 -13.50
C ALA A 18 5.72 -12.54 -13.79
N CYS A 19 6.95 -12.31 -13.32
CA CYS A 19 7.72 -11.10 -13.63
C CYS A 19 7.96 -10.95 -15.14
N GLU A 20 8.38 -12.01 -15.83
CA GLU A 20 8.55 -12.01 -17.29
C GLU A 20 7.25 -11.66 -18.04
N ALA A 21 6.13 -12.23 -17.58
CA ALA A 21 4.83 -11.92 -18.14
C ALA A 21 4.46 -10.44 -17.92
N SER A 22 4.73 -9.87 -16.74
CA SER A 22 4.52 -8.46 -16.43
C SER A 22 5.40 -7.54 -17.28
N LEU A 23 6.69 -7.85 -17.45
CA LEU A 23 7.61 -7.09 -18.31
C LEU A 23 7.09 -7.02 -19.75
N LYS A 24 6.69 -8.17 -20.30
CA LYS A 24 6.11 -8.26 -21.64
C LYS A 24 4.81 -7.48 -21.77
N ALA A 25 3.91 -7.59 -20.79
CA ALA A 25 2.62 -6.91 -20.81
C ALA A 25 2.77 -5.37 -20.73
N LEU A 26 3.73 -4.90 -19.93
CA LEU A 26 4.03 -3.48 -19.78
C LEU A 26 4.90 -2.92 -20.91
N GLY A 27 5.56 -3.78 -21.69
CA GLY A 27 6.47 -3.37 -22.77
C GLY A 27 7.74 -2.71 -22.26
N VAL A 28 8.24 -3.13 -21.09
CA VAL A 28 9.43 -2.56 -20.45
C VAL A 28 10.49 -3.64 -20.19
N GLU A 29 11.75 -3.23 -20.17
CA GLU A 29 12.89 -4.12 -19.86
C GLU A 29 13.09 -4.30 -18.35
N ALA A 30 12.62 -3.35 -17.54
CA ALA A 30 12.70 -3.40 -16.09
C ALA A 30 11.47 -2.76 -15.44
N ILE A 31 10.94 -3.39 -14.40
CA ILE A 31 9.87 -2.85 -13.54
C ILE A 31 10.48 -1.97 -12.45
N GLY A 32 9.90 -0.78 -12.23
CA GLY A 32 10.36 0.17 -11.22
C GLY A 32 10.27 -0.39 -9.79
N LEU A 33 9.07 -0.81 -9.38
CA LEU A 33 8.80 -1.46 -8.10
C LEU A 33 8.02 -2.75 -8.37
N TYR A 34 8.55 -3.89 -7.93
CA TYR A 34 7.85 -5.17 -8.03
C TYR A 34 7.56 -5.71 -6.63
N GLN A 35 6.31 -6.07 -6.37
CA GLN A 35 5.86 -6.41 -5.01
C GLN A 35 5.49 -7.88 -4.88
N LEU A 36 5.98 -8.54 -3.82
CA LEU A 36 5.47 -9.84 -3.41
C LEU A 36 4.06 -9.66 -2.86
N HIS A 37 3.06 -9.98 -3.68
CA HIS A 37 1.67 -9.58 -3.45
C HIS A 37 1.07 -10.19 -2.17
N ARG A 38 1.31 -11.47 -1.89
CA ARG A 38 0.84 -12.15 -0.67
C ARG A 38 1.81 -13.26 -0.27
N PRO A 39 2.05 -13.48 1.03
CA PRO A 39 2.77 -14.65 1.52
C PRO A 39 2.05 -15.94 1.17
N ASP A 40 2.76 -16.90 0.59
CA ASP A 40 2.25 -18.25 0.35
C ASP A 40 2.60 -19.16 1.55
N PRO A 41 1.62 -19.71 2.28
CA PRO A 41 1.88 -20.54 3.46
C PRO A 41 2.57 -21.87 3.12
N ASP A 42 2.53 -22.32 1.86
CA ASP A 42 3.13 -23.57 1.40
C ASP A 42 4.58 -23.39 0.90
N VAL A 43 5.11 -22.16 0.91
CA VAL A 43 6.47 -21.84 0.47
C VAL A 43 7.19 -21.07 1.58
N PRO A 44 8.41 -21.47 1.98
CA PRO A 44 9.20 -20.68 2.91
C PRO A 44 9.36 -19.24 2.41
N TYR A 45 9.01 -18.27 3.24
CA TYR A 45 8.92 -16.86 2.83
C TYR A 45 10.25 -16.34 2.24
N ALA A 46 11.38 -16.73 2.84
CA ALA A 46 12.72 -16.44 2.33
C ALA A 46 12.98 -16.95 0.90
N GLU A 47 12.39 -18.07 0.48
CA GLU A 47 12.55 -18.57 -0.90
C GLU A 47 11.83 -17.65 -1.89
N SER A 48 10.61 -17.21 -1.56
CA SER A 48 9.86 -16.24 -2.36
C SER A 48 10.63 -14.92 -2.49
N VAL A 49 11.16 -14.39 -1.39
CA VAL A 49 11.96 -13.16 -1.40
C VAL A 49 13.27 -13.33 -2.17
N GLY A 50 13.91 -14.50 -2.07
CA GLY A 50 15.09 -14.84 -2.86
C GLY A 50 14.85 -14.74 -4.38
N ALA A 51 13.65 -15.09 -4.85
CA ALA A 51 13.29 -14.91 -6.25
C ALA A 51 13.25 -13.43 -6.67
N PHE A 52 12.79 -12.54 -5.79
CA PHE A 52 12.80 -11.09 -6.03
C PHE A 52 14.22 -10.53 -6.05
N LYS A 53 15.10 -11.04 -5.19
CA LYS A 53 16.54 -10.72 -5.24
C LYS A 53 17.15 -11.12 -6.58
N ASP A 54 16.93 -12.35 -7.04
CA ASP A 54 17.46 -12.79 -8.32
C ASP A 54 16.97 -11.90 -9.48
N LEU A 55 15.68 -11.54 -9.49
CA LEU A 55 15.11 -10.64 -10.49
C LEU A 55 15.72 -9.23 -10.44
N GLN A 56 16.07 -8.75 -9.23
CA GLN A 56 16.77 -7.47 -9.07
C GLN A 56 18.22 -7.54 -9.56
N ASP A 57 18.94 -8.62 -9.21
CA ASP A 57 20.32 -8.85 -9.65
C ASP A 57 20.40 -9.02 -11.19
N GLU A 58 19.36 -9.59 -11.82
CA GLU A 58 19.19 -9.68 -13.27
C GLU A 58 18.80 -8.35 -13.93
N GLY A 59 18.53 -7.29 -13.16
CA GLY A 59 18.14 -5.97 -13.64
C GLY A 59 16.69 -5.85 -14.12
N LYS A 60 15.87 -6.89 -13.94
CA LYS A 60 14.46 -6.94 -14.35
C LYS A 60 13.54 -6.17 -13.40
N VAL A 61 13.97 -6.03 -12.16
CA VAL A 61 13.28 -5.27 -11.11
C VAL A 61 14.27 -4.26 -10.54
N ARG A 62 13.86 -3.00 -10.37
CA ARG A 62 14.73 -1.98 -9.75
C ARG A 62 14.59 -1.97 -8.24
N MET A 63 13.36 -2.01 -7.76
CA MET A 63 13.03 -1.98 -6.33
C MET A 63 12.11 -3.15 -5.97
N VAL A 64 12.36 -3.74 -4.81
CA VAL A 64 11.53 -4.82 -4.25
C VAL A 64 10.60 -4.25 -3.19
N GLY A 65 9.33 -4.62 -3.26
CA GLY A 65 8.35 -4.34 -2.22
C GLY A 65 7.68 -5.60 -1.71
N LEU A 66 7.04 -5.49 -0.56
CA LEU A 66 6.25 -6.55 0.06
C LEU A 66 4.79 -6.10 0.17
N SER A 67 3.86 -7.03 0.21
CA SER A 67 2.46 -6.72 0.46
C SER A 67 1.83 -7.79 1.34
N ASN A 68 0.92 -7.35 2.22
CA ASN A 68 0.28 -8.19 3.23
C ASN A 68 1.32 -8.92 4.12
N ALA A 69 2.36 -8.18 4.52
CA ALA A 69 3.51 -8.70 5.25
C ALA A 69 3.48 -8.26 6.72
N THR A 70 3.82 -9.16 7.65
CA THR A 70 4.01 -8.84 9.07
C THR A 70 5.39 -8.25 9.32
N ILE A 71 5.62 -7.69 10.52
CA ILE A 71 6.95 -7.18 10.92
C ILE A 71 8.03 -8.26 10.79
N GLU A 72 7.76 -9.50 11.22
CA GLU A 72 8.73 -10.60 11.15
C GLU A 72 9.13 -10.93 9.71
N GLN A 73 8.16 -10.87 8.79
CA GLN A 73 8.38 -11.08 7.35
C GLN A 73 9.18 -9.94 6.73
N ILE A 74 8.90 -8.69 7.13
CA ILE A 74 9.67 -7.52 6.69
C ILE A 74 11.14 -7.66 7.15
N GLU A 75 11.37 -8.01 8.42
CA GLU A 75 12.70 -8.22 8.96
C GLU A 75 13.45 -9.38 8.29
N GLU A 76 12.75 -10.49 8.00
CA GLU A 76 13.31 -11.61 7.25
C GLU A 76 13.74 -11.21 5.85
N SER A 77 12.90 -10.47 5.15
CA SER A 77 13.18 -10.03 3.78
C SER A 77 14.39 -9.11 3.70
N ARG A 78 14.53 -8.20 4.67
CA ARG A 78 15.66 -7.25 4.74
C ARG A 78 17.01 -7.92 4.96
N ARG A 79 17.04 -9.17 5.43
CA ARG A 79 18.28 -9.96 5.51
C ARG A 79 18.71 -10.52 4.15
N ILE A 80 17.82 -10.48 3.15
CA ILE A 80 18.00 -11.07 1.83
C ILE A 80 18.18 -9.99 0.77
N VAL A 81 17.31 -8.97 0.76
CA VAL A 81 17.28 -7.89 -0.25
C VAL A 81 16.79 -6.58 0.37
N ASP A 82 17.22 -5.46 -0.21
CA ASP A 82 16.73 -4.14 0.20
C ASP A 82 15.24 -4.00 -0.12
N ILE A 83 14.44 -3.67 0.90
CA ILE A 83 13.00 -3.49 0.79
C ILE A 83 12.68 -2.01 0.67
N ALA A 84 12.15 -1.62 -0.49
CA ALA A 84 11.80 -0.24 -0.79
C ALA A 84 10.42 0.14 -0.23
N SER A 85 9.48 -0.81 -0.20
CA SER A 85 8.12 -0.54 0.28
C SER A 85 7.42 -1.74 0.90
N VAL A 86 6.44 -1.46 1.75
CA VAL A 86 5.44 -2.41 2.26
C VAL A 86 4.04 -1.87 1.95
N GLN A 87 3.21 -2.67 1.30
CA GLN A 87 1.84 -2.35 0.94
C GLN A 87 0.85 -3.22 1.73
N ASN A 88 0.33 -2.70 2.84
CA ASN A 88 -0.69 -3.36 3.68
C ASN A 88 -2.00 -2.56 3.71
N GLU A 89 -3.08 -3.21 4.13
CA GLU A 89 -4.38 -2.53 4.26
C GLU A 89 -4.28 -1.55 5.40
N PHE A 90 -4.67 -0.30 5.17
CA PHE A 90 -4.75 0.67 6.25
C PHE A 90 -5.74 1.76 5.87
N SER A 91 -6.71 2.04 6.74
CA SER A 91 -7.78 3.02 6.53
C SER A 91 -8.41 3.41 7.88
N PRO A 92 -9.27 4.44 7.93
CA PRO A 92 -10.04 4.74 9.14
C PRO A 92 -10.81 3.53 9.69
N ARG A 93 -11.27 2.65 8.79
CA ARG A 93 -11.98 1.41 9.13
C ARG A 93 -11.05 0.26 9.54
N PHE A 94 -9.86 0.19 8.96
CA PHE A 94 -8.92 -0.92 9.15
C PHE A 94 -7.57 -0.39 9.63
N ARG A 95 -7.31 -0.54 10.93
CA ARG A 95 -6.11 0.02 11.58
C ARG A 95 -5.13 -1.04 12.08
N SER A 96 -5.37 -2.32 11.79
CA SER A 96 -4.52 -3.40 12.33
C SER A 96 -3.12 -3.44 11.73
N SER A 97 -2.83 -2.64 10.70
CA SER A 97 -1.47 -2.47 10.16
C SER A 97 -0.75 -1.22 10.65
N GLU A 98 -1.24 -0.57 11.72
CA GLU A 98 -0.56 0.61 12.30
C GLU A 98 0.83 0.22 12.85
N ASP A 99 0.99 -0.96 13.45
CA ASP A 99 2.29 -1.44 13.96
C ASP A 99 3.31 -1.62 12.81
N GLU A 100 2.90 -2.21 11.68
CA GLU A 100 3.75 -2.31 10.48
C GLU A 100 4.05 -0.94 9.86
N LEU A 101 3.09 -0.02 9.88
CA LEU A 101 3.28 1.37 9.41
C LEU A 101 4.35 2.06 10.25
N GLU A 102 4.23 2.03 11.58
CA GLU A 102 5.19 2.63 12.51
C GLU A 102 6.58 1.99 12.38
N PHE A 103 6.62 0.66 12.20
CA PHE A 103 7.86 -0.05 11.92
C PHE A 103 8.52 0.47 10.63
N CYS A 104 7.76 0.53 9.53
CA CYS A 104 8.28 1.00 8.23
C CYS A 104 8.79 2.45 8.33
N ALA A 105 8.03 3.32 8.99
CA ALA A 105 8.42 4.73 9.20
C ALA A 105 9.74 4.85 9.97
N ARG A 106 9.94 4.06 11.03
CA ARG A 106 11.18 4.03 11.81
C ARG A 106 12.37 3.51 11.01
N GLU A 107 12.14 2.53 10.15
CA GLU A 107 13.19 1.86 9.36
C GLU A 107 13.49 2.54 8.01
N GLY A 108 12.77 3.61 7.67
CA GLY A 108 12.93 4.33 6.40
C GLY A 108 12.39 3.57 5.18
N ILE A 109 11.38 2.71 5.39
CA ILE A 109 10.72 1.93 4.34
C ILE A 109 9.40 2.63 3.98
N ALA A 110 9.10 2.81 2.70
CA ALA A 110 7.84 3.41 2.30
C ALA A 110 6.66 2.50 2.68
N PHE A 111 5.66 3.01 3.39
CA PHE A 111 4.44 2.30 3.68
C PHE A 111 3.34 2.77 2.71
N LEU A 112 2.72 1.84 2.00
CA LEU A 112 1.71 2.10 0.97
C LEU A 112 0.34 1.57 1.45
N PRO A 113 -0.49 2.38 2.14
CA PRO A 113 -1.85 1.98 2.48
C PRO A 113 -2.65 1.58 1.24
N TRP A 114 -3.00 0.29 1.12
CA TRP A 114 -4.00 -0.14 0.14
C TRP A 114 -5.41 -0.03 0.74
N SER A 115 -6.40 0.22 -0.13
CA SER A 115 -7.76 0.58 0.29
C SER A 115 -7.81 1.74 1.31
N PRO A 116 -7.11 2.88 1.06
CA PRO A 116 -6.97 3.95 2.05
C PRO A 116 -8.29 4.59 2.49
N LEU A 117 -9.37 4.38 1.71
CA LEU A 117 -10.72 4.88 1.97
C LEU A 117 -11.68 3.82 2.53
N GLY A 118 -11.18 2.62 2.89
CA GLY A 118 -11.97 1.58 3.56
C GLY A 118 -12.76 0.62 2.65
N GLY A 119 -12.54 0.67 1.32
CA GLY A 119 -13.09 -0.30 0.37
C GLY A 119 -13.83 0.32 -0.81
N MET A 120 -14.22 -0.53 -1.77
CA MET A 120 -15.04 -0.13 -2.92
C MET A 120 -16.45 0.21 -2.44
N GLY A 121 -16.92 1.46 -2.67
CA GLY A 121 -18.21 1.95 -2.17
C GLY A 121 -18.10 2.71 -0.84
N SER A 122 -17.21 2.30 0.06
CA SER A 122 -16.97 2.96 1.35
C SER A 122 -16.45 4.39 1.23
N ALA A 123 -15.83 4.75 0.11
CA ALA A 123 -15.44 6.14 -0.15
C ALA A 123 -16.63 7.11 -0.15
N ALA A 124 -17.82 6.68 -0.61
CA ALA A 124 -19.04 7.49 -0.57
C ALA A 124 -19.64 7.54 0.84
N ASP A 125 -19.48 6.45 1.59
CA ASP A 125 -20.04 6.28 2.93
C ASP A 125 -19.10 6.74 4.05
N LEU A 126 -17.85 7.11 3.72
CA LEU A 126 -16.81 7.49 4.69
C LEU A 126 -17.30 8.59 5.63
N GLY A 127 -18.03 9.57 5.10
CA GLY A 127 -18.59 10.63 5.92
C GLY A 127 -19.72 10.18 6.85
N SER A 128 -20.48 9.15 6.47
CA SER A 128 -21.55 8.58 7.31
C SER A 128 -21.04 7.55 8.32
N GLU A 129 -19.99 6.79 7.99
CA GLU A 129 -19.39 5.79 8.89
C GLU A 129 -18.41 6.43 9.87
N HIS A 130 -17.69 7.49 9.46
CA HIS A 130 -16.72 8.20 10.28
C HIS A 130 -17.03 9.69 10.36
N SER A 131 -17.89 10.05 11.32
CA SER A 131 -18.42 11.41 11.48
C SER A 131 -17.35 12.49 11.70
N ALA A 132 -16.19 12.13 12.27
CA ALA A 132 -15.06 13.05 12.43
C ALA A 132 -14.49 13.52 11.07
N PHE A 133 -14.37 12.60 10.10
CA PHE A 133 -13.89 12.92 8.76
C PHE A 133 -14.89 13.81 8.02
N ALA A 134 -16.19 13.54 8.14
CA ALA A 134 -17.23 14.41 7.58
C ALA A 134 -17.22 15.81 8.17
N ALA A 135 -17.16 15.92 9.50
CA ALA A 135 -17.20 17.22 10.18
C ALA A 135 -16.00 18.10 9.80
N ILE A 136 -14.80 17.51 9.72
CA ILE A 136 -13.59 18.23 9.29
C ILE A 136 -13.70 18.60 7.81
N ALA A 137 -14.17 17.69 6.95
CA ALA A 137 -14.37 17.96 5.52
C ALA A 137 -15.33 19.13 5.30
N GLU A 138 -16.47 19.16 6.00
CA GLU A 138 -17.44 20.26 5.94
C GLU A 138 -16.83 21.57 6.42
N ALA A 139 -16.12 21.57 7.56
CA ALA A 139 -15.49 22.76 8.11
C ALA A 139 -14.39 23.34 7.20
N ARG A 140 -13.67 22.46 6.48
CA ARG A 140 -12.59 22.82 5.55
C ARG A 140 -13.09 23.08 4.13
N GLY A 141 -14.35 22.79 3.82
CA GLY A 141 -14.91 22.94 2.48
C GLY A 141 -14.32 21.98 1.44
N VAL A 142 -13.88 20.80 1.89
CA VAL A 142 -13.22 19.77 1.09
C VAL A 142 -14.01 18.46 1.13
N SER A 143 -13.56 17.46 0.38
CA SER A 143 -14.17 16.13 0.42
C SER A 143 -13.68 15.31 1.63
N PRO A 144 -14.49 14.37 2.17
CA PRO A 144 -14.01 13.41 3.17
C PRO A 144 -12.83 12.57 2.68
N GLN A 145 -12.72 12.33 1.37
CA GLN A 145 -11.60 11.61 0.77
C GLN A 145 -10.28 12.40 0.91
N GLN A 146 -10.33 13.71 0.71
CA GLN A 146 -9.17 14.57 0.94
C GLN A 146 -8.72 14.53 2.40
N VAL A 147 -9.66 14.60 3.36
CA VAL A 147 -9.34 14.50 4.80
C VAL A 147 -8.72 13.14 5.13
N ALA A 148 -9.25 12.04 4.59
CA ALA A 148 -8.69 10.71 4.83
C ALA A 148 -7.27 10.55 4.27
N ILE A 149 -7.03 11.03 3.05
CA ILE A 149 -5.70 10.96 2.44
C ILE A 149 -4.71 11.87 3.18
N ALA A 150 -5.11 13.10 3.54
CA ALA A 150 -4.28 13.99 4.36
C ALA A 150 -3.96 13.40 5.73
N TRP A 151 -4.92 12.68 6.34
CA TRP A 151 -4.70 11.95 7.59
C TRP A 151 -3.66 10.83 7.43
N HIS A 152 -3.70 10.05 6.34
CA HIS A 152 -2.65 9.08 6.02
C HIS A 152 -1.28 9.74 5.87
N LEU A 153 -1.20 10.83 5.10
CA LEU A 153 0.06 11.56 4.86
C LEU A 153 0.64 12.15 6.16
N ALA A 154 -0.22 12.51 7.12
CA ALA A 154 0.20 13.01 8.42
C ALA A 154 0.76 11.94 9.38
N LYS A 155 0.61 10.65 9.06
CA LYS A 155 1.08 9.55 9.93
C LYS A 155 2.60 9.47 10.03
N ALA A 156 3.28 9.54 8.90
CA ALA A 156 4.73 9.64 8.81
C ALA A 156 5.13 10.06 7.39
N GLU A 157 6.31 10.65 7.24
CA GLU A 157 6.87 11.02 5.93
C GLU A 157 6.99 9.82 4.97
N ALA A 158 7.16 8.61 5.51
CA ALA A 158 7.25 7.38 4.75
C ALA A 158 5.89 6.84 4.24
N VAL A 159 4.76 7.44 4.62
CA VAL A 159 3.42 6.95 4.26
C VAL A 159 2.95 7.57 2.95
N ILE A 160 2.67 6.71 1.97
CA ILE A 160 2.24 7.11 0.62
C ILE A 160 0.96 6.33 0.27
N PRO A 161 -0.24 6.85 0.62
CA PRO A 161 -1.51 6.19 0.30
C PRO A 161 -1.71 6.11 -1.22
N ILE A 162 -2.31 5.00 -1.68
CA ILE A 162 -2.55 4.74 -3.10
C ILE A 162 -4.05 4.66 -3.43
N PRO A 163 -4.78 5.80 -3.42
CA PRO A 163 -6.21 5.81 -3.74
C PRO A 163 -6.43 5.42 -5.20
N GLY A 164 -7.35 4.49 -5.44
CA GLY A 164 -7.80 4.10 -6.77
C GLY A 164 -9.06 4.85 -7.19
N SER A 165 -9.24 5.08 -8.49
CA SER A 165 -10.47 5.63 -9.04
C SER A 165 -10.70 5.19 -10.50
N SER A 166 -11.96 5.01 -10.87
CA SER A 166 -12.41 4.85 -12.25
C SER A 166 -12.93 6.15 -12.87
N ARG A 167 -13.02 7.24 -12.10
CA ARG A 167 -13.55 8.54 -12.50
C ARG A 167 -12.46 9.63 -12.39
N PRO A 168 -12.18 10.37 -13.48
CA PRO A 168 -11.16 11.43 -13.46
C PRO A 168 -11.39 12.50 -12.37
N GLU A 169 -12.63 12.87 -12.12
CA GLU A 169 -13.00 13.89 -11.14
C GLU A 169 -12.66 13.49 -9.71
N THR A 170 -12.83 12.21 -9.33
CA THR A 170 -12.58 11.77 -7.95
C THR A 170 -11.10 11.52 -7.69
N ILE A 171 -10.31 11.15 -8.72
CA ILE A 171 -8.85 11.10 -8.57
C ILE A 171 -8.25 12.51 -8.54
N ALA A 172 -8.80 13.44 -9.32
CA ALA A 172 -8.38 14.84 -9.29
C ALA A 172 -8.66 15.47 -7.92
N ASP A 173 -9.80 15.14 -7.30
CA ASP A 173 -10.15 15.52 -5.93
C ASP A 173 -9.16 14.92 -4.91
N SER A 174 -8.89 13.61 -4.99
CA SER A 174 -7.95 12.92 -4.09
C SER A 174 -6.54 13.52 -4.16
N ALA A 175 -6.10 13.98 -5.33
CA ALA A 175 -4.79 14.57 -5.52
C ALA A 175 -4.60 15.89 -4.74
N GLN A 176 -5.68 16.64 -4.47
CA GLN A 176 -5.61 17.89 -3.69
C GLN A 176 -5.34 17.65 -2.21
N ALA A 177 -5.50 16.41 -1.71
CA ALA A 177 -5.25 16.08 -0.31
C ALA A 177 -3.82 16.37 0.14
N ALA A 178 -2.86 16.36 -0.78
CA ALA A 178 -1.45 16.69 -0.49
C ALA A 178 -1.25 18.16 -0.09
N GLU A 179 -2.21 19.04 -0.39
CA GLU A 179 -2.19 20.45 -0.02
C GLU A 179 -2.92 20.73 1.31
N LEU A 180 -3.58 19.72 1.88
CA LEU A 180 -4.36 19.84 3.11
C LEU A 180 -3.52 19.51 4.35
N GLU A 181 -3.10 20.53 5.07
CA GLU A 181 -2.46 20.37 6.39
C GLU A 181 -3.52 20.27 7.50
N LEU A 182 -3.56 19.12 8.17
CA LEU A 182 -4.42 18.89 9.33
C LEU A 182 -3.70 19.33 10.61
N ASP A 183 -4.41 20.07 11.47
CA ASP A 183 -3.83 20.52 12.73
C ASP A 183 -3.81 19.39 13.79
N PRO A 184 -3.06 19.56 14.90
CA PRO A 184 -2.97 18.52 15.93
C PRO A 184 -4.30 18.17 16.60
N GLU A 185 -5.26 19.09 16.66
CA GLU A 185 -6.58 18.82 17.23
C GLU A 185 -7.43 17.99 16.27
N GLU A 186 -7.39 18.30 14.97
CA GLU A 186 -8.03 17.54 13.91
C GLU A 186 -7.48 16.12 13.85
N LEU A 187 -6.16 15.94 13.82
CA LEU A 187 -5.53 14.63 13.83
C LEU A 187 -5.97 13.80 15.04
N ARG A 188 -5.99 14.40 16.24
CA ARG A 188 -6.47 13.74 17.46
C ARG A 188 -7.95 13.32 17.36
N LYS A 189 -8.80 14.11 16.70
CA LYS A 189 -10.22 13.75 16.47
C LYS A 189 -10.34 12.58 15.50
N LEU A 190 -9.55 12.60 14.43
CA LEU A 190 -9.53 11.54 13.41
C LEU A 190 -8.95 10.23 13.94
N ASP A 191 -7.98 10.29 14.86
CA ASP A 191 -7.42 9.09 15.50
C ASP A 191 -8.34 8.45 16.55
N ALA A 192 -9.29 9.22 17.10
CA ALA A 192 -10.21 8.74 18.13
C ALA A 192 -11.51 8.11 17.57
N GLY A 193 -11.80 8.30 16.27
CA GLY A 193 -12.99 7.80 15.59
C GLY A 193 -12.68 6.71 14.58
#